data_AF-A0A9X3PAI0-F1
#
_entry.id   AF-A0A9X3PAI0-F1
#
_cell.length_a   1.000
_cell.length_b   1.000
_cell.length_c   1.000
_cell.angle_alpha   90.00
_cell.angle_beta   90.00
_cell.angle_gamma   90.00
#
_symmetry.space_group_name_H-M   'P 1'
#
loop_
_entity.id
_entity.type
_entity.pdbx_description
1 polymer ?
#
loop_
_entity_poly.entity_id
_entity_poly.type
_entity_poly.pdbx_seq_one_letter_code
_entity_poly.pdbx_strand_id
1 'polypeptide(L)'
;MKIDSSTIVDSRPALSQHAGLWWGFLGVLAFSFTLPFTRIAVAGLSPLFIGSGRAVIAAGLAAVALAATRQRFPSAAQWGRLAIVAGGVVVGFPMLTSYALTTSTAGRGAVVVALLPAATAIMVVLRVKERPARSFWTFAGLGAVAAVCFAALQGGGFGSLGVSDLLFFGAVAAAAIGYAEGGLLSRELGAWQTVSWALILAAPVMIALGGIAIAQEPPSATAVQWLAFAYLAAVSMYLGFFAWYRGLAIGPMAQVSQVQLTQPVMTIAWAALLLGEPLTWSTVAGGLAVIACAALAVRARLASVMLRASPVNPEGRYPARRGAGPLHATPVFSGPSALPANTSTRISPHPDSPDRP
;
A
#
# COMPACT_ATOMS: atom_id res chain seq x y z
N MET A 1 7.70 -38.49 23.31
CA MET A 1 7.61 -37.13 23.88
C MET A 1 7.91 -36.15 22.75
N LYS A 2 6.87 -35.69 22.02
CA LYS A 2 7.01 -34.70 20.96
C LYS A 2 6.82 -33.33 21.61
N ILE A 3 7.83 -32.49 21.54
CA ILE A 3 7.77 -31.11 22.02
C ILE A 3 7.12 -30.31 20.90
N ASP A 4 5.83 -30.02 21.04
CA ASP A 4 5.13 -29.05 20.20
C ASP A 4 5.67 -27.66 20.51
N SER A 5 6.58 -27.21 19.64
CA SER A 5 7.14 -25.86 19.67
C SER A 5 6.04 -24.88 19.24
N SER A 6 5.34 -24.29 20.21
CA SER A 6 4.42 -23.18 19.99
C SER A 6 5.22 -21.92 19.68
N THR A 7 5.54 -21.68 18.41
CA THR A 7 5.93 -20.35 17.94
C THR A 7 4.72 -19.44 18.01
N ILE A 8 4.57 -18.78 19.15
CA ILE A 8 3.74 -17.57 19.26
C ILE A 8 4.30 -16.60 18.23
N VAL A 9 3.54 -16.33 17.17
CA VAL A 9 3.86 -15.25 16.24
C VAL A 9 3.74 -13.96 17.03
N ASP A 10 4.89 -13.48 17.49
CA ASP A 10 5.04 -12.27 18.27
C ASP A 10 4.54 -11.10 17.42
N SER A 11 3.28 -10.74 17.63
CA SER A 11 2.58 -9.70 16.88
C SER A 11 3.06 -8.36 17.41
N ARG A 12 4.30 -7.98 17.07
CA ARG A 12 4.88 -6.70 17.49
C ARG A 12 3.90 -5.57 17.16
N PRO A 13 3.42 -4.80 18.16
CA PRO A 13 2.48 -3.73 17.91
C PRO A 13 3.11 -2.70 16.97
N ALA A 14 2.28 -2.12 16.09
CA ALA A 14 2.66 -1.01 15.23
C ALA A 14 3.41 0.05 16.05
N LEU A 15 4.70 0.23 15.78
CA LEU A 15 5.65 0.96 16.65
C LEU A 15 5.27 2.43 16.88
N SER A 16 4.38 3.02 16.08
CA SER A 16 3.69 4.27 16.38
C SER A 16 2.51 4.50 15.43
N GLN A 17 1.29 4.43 15.94
CA GLN A 17 0.06 4.67 15.17
C GLN A 17 0.07 6.02 14.45
N HIS A 18 0.54 7.07 15.13
CA HIS A 18 0.61 8.43 14.58
C HIS A 18 1.67 8.55 13.49
N ALA A 19 2.86 7.98 13.69
CA ALA A 19 3.93 8.04 12.69
C ALA A 19 3.51 7.34 11.40
N GLY A 20 2.88 6.16 11.48
CA GLY A 20 2.40 5.45 10.31
C GLY A 20 1.35 6.23 9.51
N LEU A 21 0.43 6.92 10.19
CA LEU A 21 -0.56 7.79 9.55
C LEU A 21 0.09 8.99 8.85
N TRP A 22 1.05 9.65 9.49
CA TRP A 22 1.78 10.78 8.89
C TRP A 22 2.58 10.38 7.66
N TRP A 23 3.27 9.24 7.70
CA TRP A 23 3.99 8.70 6.54
C TRP A 23 3.03 8.32 5.40
N GLY A 24 1.90 7.69 5.72
CA GLY A 24 0.85 7.41 4.75
C GLY A 24 0.30 8.67 4.12
N PHE A 25 0.00 9.68 4.93
CA PHE A 25 -0.49 10.98 4.46
C PHE A 25 0.52 11.69 3.57
N LEU A 26 1.81 11.70 3.93
CA LEU A 26 2.86 12.28 3.09
C LEU A 26 2.93 11.62 1.71
N GLY A 27 2.81 10.30 1.64
CA GLY A 27 2.72 9.57 0.38
C GLY A 27 1.48 9.96 -0.44
N VAL A 28 0.32 10.01 0.21
CA VAL A 28 -0.97 10.39 -0.41
C VAL A 28 -0.94 11.84 -0.91
N LEU A 29 -0.38 12.75 -0.13
CA LEU A 29 -0.16 14.14 -0.52
C LEU A 29 0.71 14.21 -1.77
N ALA A 30 1.83 13.48 -1.80
CA ALA A 30 2.70 13.40 -2.98
C ALA A 30 1.96 12.87 -4.21
N PHE A 31 1.16 11.81 -4.06
CA PHE A 31 0.39 11.25 -5.17
C PHE A 31 -0.77 12.14 -5.62
N SER A 32 -1.30 13.00 -4.75
CA SER A 32 -2.45 13.87 -5.08
C SER A 32 -2.17 14.88 -6.19
N PHE A 33 -0.90 15.27 -6.38
CA PHE A 33 -0.47 16.16 -7.47
C PHE A 33 -0.33 15.45 -8.82
N THR A 34 -0.41 14.12 -8.86
CA THR A 34 -0.11 13.35 -10.08
C THR A 34 -0.98 13.76 -11.25
N LEU A 35 -2.32 13.75 -11.13
CA LEU A 35 -3.19 14.12 -12.25
C LEU A 35 -3.07 15.60 -12.65
N PRO A 36 -3.04 16.58 -11.72
CA PRO A 36 -2.82 17.98 -12.07
C PRO A 36 -1.52 18.19 -12.84
N PHE A 37 -0.41 17.64 -12.36
CA PHE A 37 0.88 17.82 -13.03
C PHE A 37 1.00 17.03 -14.32
N THR A 38 0.34 15.87 -14.43
CA THR A 38 0.21 15.20 -15.73
C THR A 38 -0.58 16.07 -16.70
N ARG A 39 -1.67 16.74 -16.26
CA ARG A 39 -2.46 17.63 -17.11
C ARG A 39 -1.67 18.86 -17.57
N ILE A 40 -0.80 19.41 -16.73
CA ILE A 40 0.15 20.47 -17.10
C ILE A 40 1.14 19.93 -18.15
N ALA A 41 1.77 18.79 -17.87
CA ALA A 41 2.83 18.24 -18.71
C ALA A 41 2.34 17.86 -20.11
N VAL A 42 1.16 17.23 -20.24
CA VAL A 42 0.61 16.79 -21.54
C VAL A 42 0.27 17.94 -22.49
N ALA A 43 0.30 19.19 -22.02
CA ALA A 43 0.10 20.35 -22.86
C ALA A 43 1.34 20.73 -23.70
N GLY A 44 2.52 20.14 -23.43
CA GLY A 44 3.75 20.40 -24.17
C GLY A 44 4.66 19.19 -24.34
N LEU A 45 4.36 18.07 -23.67
CA LEU A 45 5.09 16.83 -23.82
C LEU A 45 4.13 15.74 -24.26
N SER A 46 4.57 14.85 -25.15
CA SER A 46 3.74 13.74 -25.61
C SER A 46 3.37 12.81 -24.44
N PRO A 47 2.15 12.23 -24.42
CA PRO A 47 1.72 11.34 -23.34
C PRO A 47 2.62 10.10 -23.22
N LEU A 48 3.17 9.62 -24.34
CA LEU A 48 4.14 8.53 -24.35
C LEU A 48 5.44 8.93 -23.64
N PHE A 49 5.98 10.12 -23.92
CA PHE A 49 7.17 10.64 -23.25
C PHE A 49 6.93 10.82 -21.74
N ILE A 50 5.79 11.40 -21.35
CA ILE A 50 5.47 11.61 -19.94
C ILE A 50 5.38 10.29 -19.20
N GLY A 51 4.66 9.32 -19.74
CA GLY A 51 4.48 8.02 -19.10
C GLY A 51 5.80 7.23 -18.99
N SER A 52 6.65 7.28 -20.02
CA SER A 52 7.86 6.44 -20.10
C SER A 52 9.06 7.14 -19.48
N GLY A 53 9.30 8.40 -19.83
CA GLY A 53 10.42 9.20 -19.33
C GLY A 53 10.41 9.34 -17.81
N ARG A 54 9.23 9.49 -17.19
CA ARG A 54 9.13 9.52 -15.72
C ARG A 54 9.61 8.22 -15.08
N ALA A 55 9.36 7.07 -15.73
CA ALA A 55 9.80 5.76 -15.28
C ALA A 55 11.32 5.60 -15.46
N VAL A 56 11.87 6.09 -16.58
CA VAL A 56 13.31 6.06 -16.85
C VAL A 56 14.10 6.86 -15.81
N ILE A 57 13.68 8.09 -15.52
CA ILE A 57 14.33 8.93 -14.50
C ILE A 57 14.20 8.28 -13.11
N ALA A 58 13.01 7.81 -12.75
CA ALA A 58 12.78 7.10 -11.49
C ALA A 58 13.64 5.83 -11.38
N ALA A 59 13.80 5.07 -12.46
CA ALA A 59 14.66 3.89 -12.52
C ALA A 59 16.14 4.25 -12.33
N GLY A 60 16.60 5.39 -12.87
CA GLY A 60 17.94 5.92 -12.60
C GLY A 60 18.15 6.22 -11.12
N LEU A 61 17.21 6.92 -10.48
CA LEU A 61 17.25 7.19 -9.04
C LEU A 61 17.23 5.89 -8.22
N ALA A 62 16.38 4.93 -8.62
CA ALA A 62 16.31 3.63 -7.99
C ALA A 62 17.61 2.83 -8.14
N ALA A 63 18.23 2.84 -9.31
CA ALA A 63 19.51 2.18 -9.55
C ALA A 63 20.60 2.73 -8.63
N VAL A 64 20.69 4.06 -8.49
CA VAL A 64 21.62 4.72 -7.58
C VAL A 64 21.35 4.30 -6.13
N ALA A 65 20.10 4.32 -5.67
CA ALA A 65 19.73 3.93 -4.31
C ALA A 65 20.03 2.45 -4.01
N LEU A 66 19.70 1.55 -4.94
CA LEU A 66 19.97 0.12 -4.82
C LEU A 66 21.49 -0.17 -4.80
N ALA A 67 22.26 0.50 -5.66
CA ALA A 67 23.71 0.34 -5.73
C ALA A 67 24.40 0.90 -4.47
N ALA A 68 24.02 2.11 -4.03
CA ALA A 68 24.60 2.76 -2.85
C ALA A 68 24.37 1.95 -1.57
N THR A 69 23.22 1.28 -1.46
CA THR A 69 22.88 0.45 -0.29
C THR A 69 23.19 -1.04 -0.48
N ARG A 70 23.76 -1.43 -1.62
CA ARG A 70 24.14 -2.81 -1.96
C ARG A 70 23.01 -3.81 -1.73
N GLN A 71 21.80 -3.49 -2.20
CA GLN A 71 20.65 -4.38 -2.02
C GLN A 71 20.88 -5.74 -2.70
N ARG A 72 20.38 -6.80 -2.05
CA ARG A 72 20.35 -8.13 -2.63
C ARG A 72 19.33 -8.20 -3.76
N PHE A 73 19.63 -9.00 -4.78
CA PHE A 73 18.72 -9.24 -5.88
C PHE A 73 17.46 -10.00 -5.41
N PRO A 74 16.28 -9.71 -5.99
CA PRO A 74 15.07 -10.49 -5.77
C PRO A 74 15.23 -11.94 -6.25
N SER A 75 14.54 -12.86 -5.59
CA SER A 75 14.41 -14.25 -6.05
C SER A 75 13.56 -14.36 -7.33
N ALA A 76 13.65 -15.48 -8.04
CA ALA A 76 12.89 -15.72 -9.27
C ALA A 76 11.37 -15.55 -9.08
N ALA A 77 10.81 -16.04 -7.97
CA ALA A 77 9.40 -15.87 -7.64
C ALA A 77 9.03 -14.39 -7.40
N GLN A 78 9.93 -13.63 -6.77
CA GLN A 78 9.73 -12.21 -6.52
C GLN A 78 9.78 -11.39 -7.81
N TRP A 79 10.61 -11.77 -8.79
CA TRP A 79 10.61 -11.13 -10.11
C TRP A 79 9.27 -11.24 -10.83
N GLY A 80 8.61 -12.40 -10.79
CA GLY A 80 7.26 -12.55 -11.35
C GLY A 80 6.23 -11.61 -10.70
N ARG A 81 6.34 -11.41 -9.39
CA ARG A 81 5.47 -10.47 -8.65
C ARG A 81 5.83 -9.00 -8.93
N LEU A 82 7.12 -8.70 -9.07
CA LEU A 82 7.61 -7.38 -9.49
C LEU A 82 7.12 -7.03 -10.90
N ALA A 83 6.95 -8.00 -11.80
CA ALA A 83 6.38 -7.77 -13.12
C ALA A 83 4.92 -7.29 -13.05
N ILE A 84 4.13 -7.84 -12.12
CA ILE A 84 2.75 -7.39 -11.86
C ILE A 84 2.75 -5.97 -11.31
N VAL A 85 3.63 -5.67 -10.36
CA VAL A 85 3.79 -4.31 -9.79
C VAL A 85 4.20 -3.33 -10.89
N ALA A 86 5.23 -3.65 -11.67
CA ALA A 86 5.72 -2.84 -12.77
C ALA A 86 4.61 -2.58 -13.80
N GLY A 87 3.93 -3.63 -14.27
CA GLY A 87 2.82 -3.52 -15.21
C GLY A 87 1.70 -2.62 -14.71
N GLY A 88 1.37 -2.68 -13.43
CA GLY A 88 0.30 -1.88 -12.84
C GLY A 88 0.67 -0.41 -12.60
N VAL A 89 1.70 -0.17 -11.78
CA VAL A 89 1.98 1.18 -11.24
C VAL A 89 3.12 1.93 -11.92
N VAL A 90 4.01 1.22 -12.62
CA VAL A 90 5.10 1.86 -13.39
C VAL A 90 4.66 2.10 -14.83
N VAL A 91 4.00 1.11 -15.44
CA VAL A 91 3.59 1.16 -16.85
C VAL A 91 2.13 1.62 -16.98
N GLY A 92 1.19 0.80 -16.49
CA GLY A 92 -0.22 0.92 -16.81
C GLY A 92 -0.84 2.23 -16.36
N PHE A 93 -0.83 2.50 -15.05
CA PHE A 93 -1.44 3.72 -14.52
C PHE A 93 -0.85 5.00 -15.13
N PRO A 94 0.49 5.23 -15.12
CA PRO A 94 1.06 6.45 -15.67
C PRO A 94 0.77 6.64 -17.17
N MET A 95 0.88 5.58 -17.97
CA MET A 95 0.56 5.65 -19.40
C MET A 95 -0.90 6.01 -19.62
N LEU A 96 -1.80 5.22 -19.06
CA LEU A 96 -3.24 5.38 -19.27
C LEU A 96 -3.72 6.76 -18.80
N THR A 97 -3.22 7.26 -17.66
CA THR A 97 -3.57 8.61 -17.20
C THR A 97 -2.98 9.71 -18.09
N SER A 98 -1.77 9.53 -18.64
CA SER A 98 -1.16 10.52 -19.53
C SER A 98 -1.96 10.65 -20.82
N TYR A 99 -2.40 9.53 -21.42
CA TYR A 99 -3.29 9.55 -22.57
C TYR A 99 -4.71 10.04 -22.23
N ALA A 100 -5.26 9.70 -21.07
CA ALA A 100 -6.59 10.17 -20.68
C ALA A 100 -6.65 11.69 -20.53
N LEU A 101 -5.58 12.29 -19.99
CA LEU A 101 -5.51 13.72 -19.69
C LEU A 101 -5.22 14.60 -20.92
N THR A 102 -4.96 14.04 -22.10
CA THR A 102 -4.90 14.83 -23.34
C THR A 102 -6.28 15.36 -23.75
N THR A 103 -7.35 14.65 -23.38
CA THR A 103 -8.74 14.95 -23.76
C THR A 103 -9.67 15.08 -22.54
N SER A 104 -9.11 15.12 -21.33
CA SER A 104 -9.88 15.17 -20.08
C SER A 104 -9.25 16.13 -19.07
N THR A 105 -9.93 16.25 -17.93
CA THR A 105 -9.56 17.14 -16.82
C THR A 105 -9.02 16.33 -15.64
N ALA A 106 -8.19 16.97 -14.82
CA ALA A 106 -7.65 16.35 -13.61
C ALA A 106 -8.78 16.06 -12.61
N GLY A 107 -9.77 16.95 -12.49
CA GLY A 107 -10.94 16.76 -11.62
C GLY A 107 -11.81 15.56 -12.01
N ARG A 108 -12.11 15.37 -13.30
CA ARG A 108 -12.85 14.18 -13.78
C ARG A 108 -12.06 12.90 -13.50
N GLY A 109 -10.76 12.89 -13.80
CA GLY A 109 -9.88 11.77 -13.49
C GLY A 109 -9.82 11.45 -11.99
N ALA A 110 -9.79 12.48 -11.12
CA ALA A 110 -9.74 12.30 -9.67
C ALA A 110 -10.97 11.57 -9.13
N VAL A 111 -12.17 11.89 -9.61
CA VAL A 111 -13.41 11.20 -9.20
C VAL A 111 -13.38 9.73 -9.61
N VAL A 112 -12.91 9.41 -10.82
CA VAL A 112 -12.76 8.00 -11.25
C VAL A 112 -11.69 7.28 -10.43
N VAL A 113 -10.55 7.94 -10.18
CA VAL A 113 -9.46 7.41 -9.35
C VAL A 113 -9.87 7.22 -7.88
N ALA A 114 -10.94 7.87 -7.40
CA ALA A 114 -11.50 7.62 -6.07
C ALA A 114 -12.00 6.18 -5.88
N LEU A 115 -12.20 5.41 -6.96
CA LEU A 115 -12.46 3.98 -6.89
C LEU A 115 -11.24 3.14 -6.49
N LEU A 116 -10.04 3.67 -6.66
CA LEU A 116 -8.79 2.92 -6.53
C LEU A 116 -8.66 2.19 -5.18
N PRO A 117 -9.02 2.77 -4.01
CA PRO A 117 -8.98 2.03 -2.75
C PRO A 117 -9.92 0.82 -2.71
N ALA A 118 -11.13 0.95 -3.25
CA ALA A 118 -12.09 -0.16 -3.32
C ALA A 118 -11.62 -1.23 -4.31
N ALA A 119 -11.16 -0.83 -5.50
CA ALA A 119 -10.59 -1.75 -6.49
C ALA A 119 -9.36 -2.50 -5.94
N THR A 120 -8.46 -1.80 -5.24
CA THR A 120 -7.30 -2.41 -4.59
C THR A 120 -7.73 -3.42 -3.53
N ALA A 121 -8.75 -3.09 -2.73
CA ALA A 121 -9.29 -4.01 -1.72
C ALA A 121 -9.88 -5.28 -2.37
N ILE A 122 -10.60 -5.16 -3.50
CA ILE A 122 -11.07 -6.32 -4.27
C ILE A 122 -9.89 -7.18 -4.71
N MET A 123 -8.85 -6.57 -5.29
CA MET A 123 -7.66 -7.30 -5.73
C MET A 123 -6.97 -8.03 -4.58
N VAL A 124 -6.83 -7.40 -3.41
CA VAL A 124 -6.29 -8.07 -2.22
C VAL A 124 -7.16 -9.25 -1.78
N VAL A 125 -8.49 -9.08 -1.75
CA VAL A 125 -9.43 -10.16 -1.41
C VAL A 125 -9.27 -11.35 -2.35
N LEU A 126 -9.15 -11.11 -3.66
CA LEU A 126 -8.94 -12.15 -4.67
C LEU A 126 -7.57 -12.83 -4.51
N ARG A 127 -6.50 -12.05 -4.28
CA ARG A 127 -5.13 -12.58 -4.16
C ARG A 127 -4.93 -13.39 -2.89
N VAL A 128 -5.48 -12.93 -1.77
CA VAL A 128 -5.33 -13.56 -0.44
C VAL A 128 -6.48 -14.55 -0.15
N LYS A 129 -7.47 -14.64 -1.05
CA LYS A 129 -8.67 -15.50 -0.91
C LYS A 129 -9.47 -15.20 0.37
N GLU A 130 -9.51 -13.94 0.77
CA GLU A 130 -10.33 -13.47 1.89
C GLU A 130 -11.82 -13.63 1.56
N ARG A 131 -12.66 -13.76 2.60
CA ARG A 131 -14.12 -13.82 2.45
C ARG A 131 -14.78 -12.69 3.26
N PRO A 132 -14.80 -11.45 2.72
CA PRO A 132 -15.40 -10.30 3.40
C PRO A 132 -16.92 -10.42 3.47
N ALA A 133 -17.55 -9.63 4.36
CA ALA A 133 -18.99 -9.55 4.49
C ALA A 133 -19.67 -9.12 3.17
N ARG A 134 -20.95 -9.47 3.00
CA ARG A 134 -21.74 -9.08 1.81
C ARG A 134 -21.78 -7.57 1.59
N SER A 135 -21.78 -6.78 2.67
CA SER A 135 -21.73 -5.32 2.63
C SER A 135 -20.52 -4.76 1.89
N PHE A 136 -19.35 -5.42 1.95
CA PHE A 136 -18.17 -5.04 1.18
C PHE A 136 -18.48 -5.02 -0.32
N TRP A 137 -19.08 -6.10 -0.83
CA TRP A 137 -19.43 -6.24 -2.25
C TRP A 137 -20.51 -5.25 -2.68
N THR A 138 -21.49 -5.00 -1.81
CA THR A 138 -22.54 -4.00 -2.07
C THR A 138 -21.94 -2.60 -2.24
N PHE A 139 -21.09 -2.15 -1.30
CA PHE A 139 -20.50 -0.82 -1.38
C PHE A 139 -19.47 -0.69 -2.50
N ALA A 140 -18.71 -1.75 -2.79
CA ALA A 140 -17.81 -1.78 -3.94
C ALA A 140 -18.58 -1.67 -5.26
N GLY A 141 -19.67 -2.42 -5.42
CA GLY A 141 -20.55 -2.35 -6.57
C GLY A 141 -21.22 -0.98 -6.72
N LEU A 142 -21.74 -0.41 -5.63
CA LEU A 142 -22.35 0.91 -5.63
C LEU A 142 -21.34 2.01 -6.02
N GLY A 143 -20.11 1.92 -5.54
CA GLY A 143 -19.03 2.82 -5.93
C GLY A 143 -18.74 2.74 -7.43
N ALA A 144 -18.61 1.53 -7.97
CA ALA A 144 -18.38 1.32 -9.40
C ALA A 144 -19.53 1.90 -10.25
N VAL A 145 -20.77 1.65 -9.86
CA VAL A 145 -21.95 2.24 -10.53
C VAL A 145 -21.91 3.76 -10.44
N ALA A 146 -21.66 4.34 -9.26
CA ALA A 146 -21.58 5.78 -9.07
C ALA A 146 -20.50 6.43 -9.96
N ALA A 147 -19.34 5.80 -10.11
CA ALA A 147 -18.27 6.29 -10.98
C ALA A 147 -18.64 6.20 -12.47
N VAL A 148 -19.30 5.12 -12.91
CA VAL A 148 -19.80 4.99 -14.29
C VAL A 148 -20.89 6.03 -14.57
N CYS A 149 -21.84 6.22 -13.65
CA CYS A 149 -22.86 7.25 -13.76
C CYS A 149 -22.23 8.65 -13.82
N PHE A 150 -21.25 8.94 -12.96
CA PHE A 150 -20.51 10.20 -13.01
C PHE A 150 -19.83 10.40 -14.37
N ALA A 151 -19.09 9.40 -14.86
CA ALA A 151 -18.40 9.48 -16.14
C ALA A 151 -19.40 9.70 -17.30
N ALA A 152 -20.52 8.99 -17.30
CA ALA A 152 -21.60 9.15 -18.30
C ALA A 152 -22.23 10.55 -18.26
N LEU A 153 -22.60 11.05 -17.07
CA LEU A 153 -23.19 12.38 -16.92
C LEU A 153 -22.25 13.49 -17.39
N GLN A 154 -20.96 13.37 -17.11
CA GLN A 154 -19.94 14.31 -17.58
C GLN A 154 -19.66 14.19 -19.09
N GLY A 155 -19.97 13.03 -19.70
CA GLY A 155 -19.82 12.80 -21.14
C GLY A 155 -21.02 13.25 -21.97
N GLY A 156 -22.12 13.70 -21.34
CA GLY A 156 -23.38 14.02 -22.03
C GLY A 156 -24.38 12.86 -22.12
N GLY A 157 -24.16 11.75 -21.40
CA GLY A 157 -25.06 10.61 -21.32
C GLY A 157 -24.35 9.26 -21.27
N PHE A 158 -25.11 8.16 -21.06
CA PHE A 158 -24.56 6.81 -21.02
C PHE A 158 -24.04 6.30 -22.39
N GLY A 159 -24.50 6.90 -23.49
CA GLY A 159 -24.03 6.59 -24.84
C GLY A 159 -22.71 7.27 -25.23
N SER A 160 -22.14 8.12 -24.37
CA SER A 160 -21.00 8.98 -24.68
C SER A 160 -19.83 8.81 -23.71
N LEU A 161 -19.67 7.61 -23.12
CA LEU A 161 -18.44 7.27 -22.41
C LEU A 161 -17.25 7.46 -23.35
N GLY A 162 -16.39 8.43 -23.02
CA GLY A 162 -15.26 8.80 -23.85
C GLY A 162 -14.11 7.82 -23.70
N VAL A 163 -13.19 7.86 -24.67
CA VAL A 163 -11.93 7.09 -24.60
C VAL A 163 -11.16 7.44 -23.31
N SER A 164 -11.18 8.70 -22.86
CA SER A 164 -10.53 9.12 -21.62
C SER A 164 -11.12 8.48 -20.37
N ASP A 165 -12.43 8.23 -20.33
CA ASP A 165 -13.07 7.50 -19.21
C ASP A 165 -12.60 6.05 -19.17
N LEU A 166 -12.57 5.39 -20.33
CA LEU A 166 -12.07 4.01 -20.46
C LEU A 166 -10.60 3.91 -20.02
N LEU A 167 -9.78 4.90 -20.41
CA LEU A 167 -8.39 4.99 -19.98
C LEU A 167 -8.27 5.20 -18.48
N PHE A 168 -9.09 6.04 -17.84
CA PHE A 168 -9.09 6.20 -16.38
C PHE A 168 -9.54 4.93 -15.66
N PHE A 169 -10.59 4.24 -16.12
CA PHE A 169 -11.00 2.96 -15.54
C PHE A 169 -9.90 1.90 -15.71
N GLY A 170 -9.26 1.85 -16.87
CA GLY A 170 -8.09 1.00 -17.11
C GLY A 170 -6.93 1.35 -16.18
N ALA A 171 -6.67 2.64 -15.95
CA ALA A 171 -5.62 3.10 -15.04
C ALA A 171 -5.92 2.66 -13.60
N VAL A 172 -7.17 2.80 -13.14
CA VAL A 172 -7.61 2.33 -11.82
C VAL A 172 -7.43 0.82 -11.68
N ALA A 173 -7.81 0.03 -12.69
CA ALA A 173 -7.62 -1.41 -12.68
C ALA A 173 -6.13 -1.79 -12.61
N ALA A 174 -5.29 -1.18 -13.46
CA ALA A 174 -3.85 -1.40 -13.48
C ALA A 174 -3.20 -1.04 -12.14
N ALA A 175 -3.52 0.14 -11.59
CA ALA A 175 -3.02 0.57 -10.29
C ALA A 175 -3.50 -0.35 -9.16
N ALA A 176 -4.77 -0.78 -9.16
CA ALA A 176 -5.31 -1.67 -8.13
C ALA A 176 -4.58 -3.02 -8.08
N ILE A 177 -4.29 -3.60 -9.26
CA ILE A 177 -3.52 -4.84 -9.38
C ILE A 177 -2.10 -4.63 -8.84
N GLY A 178 -1.43 -3.56 -9.29
CA GLY A 178 -0.05 -3.26 -8.89
C GLY A 178 0.09 -2.89 -7.41
N TYR A 179 -0.86 -2.15 -6.83
CA TYR A 179 -0.89 -1.82 -5.40
C TYR A 179 -1.20 -3.02 -4.52
N ALA A 180 -2.12 -3.89 -4.92
CA ALA A 180 -2.41 -5.10 -4.17
C ALA A 180 -1.18 -6.00 -4.09
N GLU A 181 -0.53 -6.26 -5.23
CA GLU A 181 0.68 -7.09 -5.28
C GLU A 181 1.88 -6.40 -4.61
N GLY A 182 2.06 -5.10 -4.85
CA GLY A 182 3.15 -4.30 -4.31
C GLY A 182 3.09 -4.15 -2.80
N GLY A 183 1.88 -3.94 -2.25
CA GLY A 183 1.66 -3.90 -0.81
C GLY A 183 2.04 -5.22 -0.14
N LEU A 184 1.67 -6.37 -0.73
CA LEU A 184 2.06 -7.69 -0.22
C LEU A 184 3.57 -7.92 -0.34
N LEU A 185 4.16 -7.62 -1.49
CA LEU A 185 5.58 -7.85 -1.76
C LEU A 185 6.49 -6.90 -0.94
N SER A 186 6.02 -5.70 -0.60
CA SER A 186 6.74 -4.73 0.23
C SER A 186 7.03 -5.25 1.64
N ARG A 187 6.26 -6.24 2.11
CA ARG A 187 6.51 -6.91 3.40
C ARG A 187 7.66 -7.91 3.35
N GLU A 188 8.01 -8.39 2.16
CA GLU A 188 9.08 -9.37 1.96
C GLU A 188 10.38 -8.70 1.52
N LEU A 189 10.31 -7.80 0.54
CA LEU A 189 11.49 -7.10 -0.01
C LEU A 189 11.82 -5.79 0.73
N GLY A 190 10.83 -5.23 1.42
CA GLY A 190 10.89 -3.87 1.95
C GLY A 190 10.20 -2.85 1.04
N ALA A 191 9.70 -1.79 1.67
CA ALA A 191 8.93 -0.71 1.06
C ALA A 191 9.58 -0.15 -0.23
N TRP A 192 10.67 0.57 -0.08
CA TRP A 192 11.29 1.26 -1.20
C TRP A 192 12.01 0.31 -2.16
N GLN A 193 12.44 -0.87 -1.69
CA GLN A 193 13.03 -1.91 -2.51
C GLN A 193 12.04 -2.46 -3.53
N THR A 194 10.78 -2.72 -3.14
CA THR A 194 9.77 -3.23 -4.07
C THR A 194 9.54 -2.30 -5.25
N VAL A 195 9.36 -0.99 -5.02
CA VAL A 195 9.19 -0.03 -6.12
C VAL A 195 10.49 0.14 -6.92
N SER A 196 11.66 0.12 -6.27
CA SER A 196 12.94 0.24 -6.94
C SER A 196 13.17 -0.90 -7.93
N TRP A 197 12.99 -2.15 -7.50
CA TRP A 197 13.17 -3.30 -8.39
C TRP A 197 12.10 -3.38 -9.49
N ALA A 198 10.87 -2.93 -9.22
CA ALA A 198 9.84 -2.83 -10.25
C ALA A 198 10.21 -1.80 -11.33
N LEU A 199 10.81 -0.67 -10.94
CA LEU A 199 11.32 0.34 -11.86
C LEU A 199 12.49 -0.20 -12.69
N ILE A 200 13.45 -0.89 -12.07
CA ILE A 200 14.56 -1.54 -12.79
C ILE A 200 14.04 -2.57 -13.79
N LEU A 201 13.04 -3.38 -13.41
CA LEU A 201 12.44 -4.36 -14.29
C LEU A 201 11.77 -3.71 -15.51
N ALA A 202 11.06 -2.61 -15.30
CA ALA A 202 10.37 -1.89 -16.37
C ALA A 202 11.32 -1.06 -17.24
N ALA A 203 12.52 -0.73 -16.75
CA ALA A 203 13.42 0.23 -17.38
C ALA A 203 13.73 -0.08 -18.84
N PRO A 204 14.06 -1.32 -19.27
CA PRO A 204 14.38 -1.58 -20.68
C PRO A 204 13.23 -1.21 -21.64
N VAL A 205 12.00 -1.59 -21.29
CA VAL A 205 10.80 -1.27 -22.07
C VAL A 205 10.52 0.23 -22.03
N MET A 206 10.66 0.86 -20.86
CA MET A 206 10.41 2.30 -20.71
C MET A 206 11.45 3.17 -21.41
N ILE A 207 12.72 2.74 -21.45
CA ILE A 207 13.78 3.39 -22.22
C ILE A 207 13.46 3.30 -23.71
N ALA A 208 13.06 2.13 -24.20
CA ALA A 208 12.67 1.97 -25.61
C ALA A 208 11.48 2.86 -25.98
N LEU A 209 10.41 2.86 -25.17
CA LEU A 209 9.23 3.71 -25.39
C LEU A 209 9.57 5.20 -25.30
N GLY A 210 10.42 5.61 -24.35
CA GLY A 210 10.89 6.99 -24.23
C GLY A 210 11.74 7.42 -25.42
N GLY A 211 12.61 6.54 -25.93
CA GLY A 211 13.39 6.77 -27.15
C GLY A 211 12.49 6.92 -28.37
N ILE A 212 11.47 6.07 -28.53
CA ILE A 212 10.46 6.19 -29.59
C ILE A 212 9.74 7.53 -29.48
N ALA A 213 9.30 7.93 -28.28
CA ALA A 213 8.61 9.19 -28.06
C ALA A 213 9.47 10.39 -28.47
N ILE A 214 10.74 10.42 -28.07
CA ILE A 214 11.70 11.48 -28.43
C ILE A 214 11.95 11.51 -29.95
N ALA A 215 12.07 10.33 -30.58
CA ALA A 215 12.33 10.23 -32.02
C ALA A 215 11.13 10.69 -32.86
N GLN A 216 9.90 10.42 -32.41
CA GLN A 216 8.67 10.84 -33.09
C GLN A 216 8.39 12.33 -32.89
N GLU A 217 8.55 12.81 -31.66
CA GLU A 217 8.26 14.19 -31.26
C GLU A 217 9.26 14.64 -30.19
N PRO A 218 10.36 15.31 -30.60
CA PRO A 218 11.36 15.80 -29.65
C PRO A 218 10.70 16.69 -28.59
N PRO A 219 10.94 16.42 -27.29
CA PRO A 219 10.23 17.10 -26.22
C PRO A 219 10.57 18.58 -26.19
N SER A 220 9.57 19.43 -26.35
CA SER A 220 9.69 20.89 -26.28
C SER A 220 8.63 21.44 -25.33
N ALA A 221 9.07 21.85 -24.16
CA ALA A 221 8.19 22.22 -23.07
C ALA A 221 8.69 23.48 -22.35
N THR A 222 7.75 24.23 -21.79
CA THR A 222 8.02 25.37 -20.91
C THR A 222 8.66 24.92 -19.59
N ALA A 223 9.27 25.85 -18.86
CA ALA A 223 9.85 25.56 -17.55
C ALA A 223 8.84 24.94 -16.56
N VAL A 224 7.58 25.39 -16.60
CA VAL A 224 6.49 24.87 -15.75
C VAL A 224 6.17 23.42 -16.09
N GLN A 225 6.12 23.07 -17.38
CA GLN A 225 5.88 21.70 -17.85
C GLN A 225 7.04 20.77 -17.49
N TRP A 226 8.28 21.23 -17.61
CA TRP A 226 9.45 20.48 -17.16
C TRP A 226 9.47 20.27 -15.66
N LEU A 227 9.08 21.28 -14.86
CA LEU A 227 8.99 21.14 -13.41
C LEU A 227 7.89 20.16 -13.00
N ALA A 228 6.73 20.21 -13.66
CA ALA A 228 5.65 19.25 -13.47
C ALA A 228 6.13 17.83 -13.82
N PHE A 229 6.81 17.64 -14.94
CA PHE A 229 7.38 16.35 -15.34
C PHE A 229 8.46 15.86 -14.36
N ALA A 230 9.35 16.72 -13.89
CA ALA A 230 10.37 16.38 -12.90
C ALA A 230 9.74 15.92 -11.58
N TYR A 231 8.65 16.57 -11.13
CA TYR A 231 7.87 16.10 -9.99
C TYR A 231 7.25 14.73 -10.25
N LEU A 232 6.64 14.52 -11.42
CA LEU A 232 6.06 13.24 -11.79
C LEU A 232 7.10 12.11 -11.76
N ALA A 233 8.31 12.39 -12.24
CA ALA A 233 9.43 11.46 -12.30
C ALA A 233 10.05 11.15 -10.94
N ALA A 234 10.43 12.15 -10.16
CA ALA A 234 11.14 11.94 -8.90
C ALA A 234 10.17 11.64 -7.75
N VAL A 235 9.12 12.45 -7.61
CA VAL A 235 8.25 12.42 -6.43
C VAL A 235 7.11 11.42 -6.61
N SER A 236 6.28 11.60 -7.64
CA SER A 236 5.11 10.74 -7.84
C SER A 236 5.49 9.30 -8.20
N MET A 237 6.45 9.12 -9.11
CA MET A 237 6.84 7.77 -9.58
C MET A 237 7.69 7.00 -8.57
N TYR A 238 8.42 7.69 -7.68
CA TYR A 238 9.39 7.04 -6.79
C TYR A 238 9.28 7.43 -5.32
N LEU A 239 9.62 8.67 -4.93
CA LEU A 239 9.74 9.04 -3.52
C LEU A 239 8.43 8.94 -2.72
N GLY A 240 7.27 9.18 -3.35
CA GLY A 240 5.97 9.01 -2.71
C GLY A 240 5.73 7.59 -2.20
N PHE A 241 6.27 6.58 -2.90
CA PHE A 241 6.18 5.17 -2.48
C PHE A 241 7.01 4.86 -1.24
N PHE A 242 8.12 5.58 -1.00
CA PHE A 242 8.89 5.42 0.25
C PHE A 242 8.00 5.76 1.44
N ALA A 243 7.34 6.92 1.38
CA ALA A 243 6.48 7.39 2.43
C ALA A 243 5.24 6.49 2.59
N TRP A 244 4.56 6.20 1.48
CA TRP A 244 3.36 5.37 1.47
C TRP A 244 3.58 3.97 2.04
N TYR A 245 4.55 3.23 1.50
CA TYR A 245 4.82 1.88 1.96
C TYR A 245 5.43 1.85 3.36
N ARG A 246 6.21 2.86 3.75
CA ARG A 246 6.69 2.97 5.15
C ARG A 246 5.52 3.20 6.11
N GLY A 247 4.56 4.05 5.77
CA GLY A 247 3.34 4.25 6.55
C GLY A 247 2.57 2.94 6.74
N LEU A 248 2.37 2.19 5.66
CA LEU A 248 1.69 0.90 5.69
C LEU A 248 2.46 -0.16 6.51
N ALA A 249 3.79 -0.08 6.55
CA ALA A 249 4.63 -1.04 7.26
C ALA A 249 4.66 -0.78 8.78
N ILE A 250 4.67 0.50 9.22
CA ILE A 250 4.86 0.85 10.64
C ILE A 250 3.56 1.22 11.38
N GLY A 251 2.51 1.59 10.64
CA GLY A 251 1.21 1.97 11.20
C GLY A 251 0.16 0.86 11.12
N PRO A 252 -1.02 1.04 11.76
CA PRO A 252 -2.15 0.16 11.56
C PRO A 252 -2.59 0.22 10.09
N MET A 253 -2.26 -0.83 9.33
CA MET A 253 -2.51 -0.92 7.89
C MET A 253 -3.95 -0.50 7.52
N ALA A 254 -4.92 -0.94 8.31
CA ALA A 254 -6.33 -0.58 8.19
C ALA A 254 -6.58 0.93 8.15
N GLN A 255 -5.95 1.68 9.05
CA GLN A 255 -6.15 3.13 9.17
C GLN A 255 -5.31 3.88 8.13
N VAL A 256 -4.06 3.44 7.91
CA VAL A 256 -3.17 4.07 6.92
C VAL A 256 -3.74 3.92 5.50
N SER A 257 -4.32 2.78 5.16
CA SER A 257 -5.01 2.60 3.86
C SER A 257 -6.20 3.53 3.68
N GLN A 258 -6.90 3.94 4.75
CA GLN A 258 -8.01 4.89 4.66
C GLN A 258 -7.54 6.30 4.35
N VAL A 259 -6.29 6.66 4.71
CA VAL A 259 -5.71 7.96 4.35
C VAL A 259 -5.70 8.15 2.84
N GLN A 260 -5.64 7.09 2.04
CA GLN A 260 -5.69 7.19 0.58
C GLN A 260 -7.00 7.80 0.04
N LEU A 261 -8.10 7.75 0.80
CA LEU A 261 -9.37 8.39 0.41
C LEU A 261 -9.31 9.92 0.44
N THR A 262 -8.28 10.52 1.05
CA THR A 262 -8.06 11.97 0.97
C THR A 262 -7.41 12.38 -0.35
N GLN A 263 -6.75 11.44 -1.06
CA GLN A 263 -6.06 11.72 -2.32
C GLN A 263 -6.99 12.33 -3.37
N PRO A 264 -8.17 11.74 -3.70
CA PRO A 264 -9.06 12.32 -4.72
C PRO A 264 -9.55 13.71 -4.35
N VAL A 265 -9.85 13.97 -3.07
CA VAL A 265 -10.28 15.29 -2.58
C VAL A 265 -9.18 16.32 -2.80
N MET A 266 -7.95 16.01 -2.40
CA MET A 266 -6.80 16.87 -2.62
C MET A 266 -6.54 17.09 -4.11
N THR A 267 -6.63 16.04 -4.93
CA THR A 267 -6.45 16.15 -6.38
C THR A 267 -7.47 17.09 -7.02
N ILE A 268 -8.76 17.02 -6.62
CA ILE A 268 -9.80 17.95 -7.08
C ILE A 268 -9.48 19.38 -6.62
N ALA A 269 -9.04 19.56 -5.37
CA ALA A 269 -8.65 20.87 -4.86
C ALA A 269 -7.46 21.47 -5.63
N TRP A 270 -6.42 20.67 -5.90
CA TRP A 270 -5.28 21.09 -6.71
C TRP A 270 -5.64 21.37 -8.16
N ALA A 271 -6.58 20.62 -8.73
CA ALA A 271 -7.10 20.91 -10.07
C ALA A 271 -7.81 22.27 -10.12
N ALA A 272 -8.62 22.60 -9.11
CA ALA A 272 -9.24 23.92 -9.02
C ALA A 272 -8.21 25.04 -8.80
N LEU A 273 -7.27 24.86 -7.86
CA LEU A 273 -6.31 25.89 -7.47
C LEU A 273 -5.18 26.12 -8.48
N LEU A 274 -4.66 25.07 -9.10
CA LEU A 274 -3.47 25.14 -9.97
C LEU A 274 -3.83 25.23 -11.45
N LEU A 275 -4.93 24.60 -11.86
CA LEU A 275 -5.37 24.56 -13.27
C LEU A 275 -6.57 25.48 -13.55
N GLY A 276 -7.18 26.05 -12.51
CA GLY A 276 -8.41 26.83 -12.66
C GLY A 276 -9.61 26.00 -13.12
N GLU A 277 -9.59 24.68 -12.91
CA GLU A 277 -10.71 23.82 -13.33
C GLU A 277 -11.99 24.17 -12.54
N PRO A 278 -13.14 24.35 -13.21
CA PRO A 278 -14.37 24.71 -12.53
C PRO A 278 -14.86 23.56 -11.66
N LEU A 279 -15.12 23.85 -10.38
CA LEU A 279 -15.70 22.90 -9.46
C LEU A 279 -17.22 22.81 -9.66
N THR A 280 -17.63 21.99 -10.62
CA THR A 280 -19.04 21.77 -10.94
C THR A 280 -19.75 20.95 -9.86
N TRP A 281 -21.07 21.13 -9.75
CA TRP A 281 -21.88 20.36 -8.82
C TRP A 281 -21.82 18.85 -9.08
N SER A 282 -21.73 18.43 -10.35
CA SER A 282 -21.57 17.02 -10.72
C SER A 282 -20.24 16.43 -10.26
N THR A 283 -19.13 17.17 -10.34
CA THR A 283 -17.83 16.75 -9.79
C THR A 283 -17.89 16.60 -8.28
N VAL A 284 -18.52 17.54 -7.57
CA VAL A 284 -18.67 17.46 -6.10
C VAL A 284 -19.55 16.29 -5.70
N ALA A 285 -20.76 16.19 -6.26
CA ALA A 285 -21.71 15.13 -5.93
C ALA A 285 -21.18 13.73 -6.31
N GLY A 286 -20.60 13.59 -7.50
CA GLY A 286 -19.97 12.36 -7.96
C GLY A 286 -18.78 11.96 -7.11
N GLY A 287 -17.89 12.92 -6.80
CA GLY A 287 -16.76 12.72 -5.91
C GLY A 287 -17.19 12.23 -4.53
N LEU A 288 -18.15 12.91 -3.89
CA LEU A 288 -18.69 12.50 -2.59
C LEU A 288 -19.30 11.10 -2.64
N ALA A 289 -20.11 10.79 -3.66
CA ALA A 289 -20.75 9.49 -3.80
C ALA A 289 -19.72 8.35 -3.93
N VAL A 290 -18.72 8.50 -4.82
CA VAL A 290 -17.69 7.48 -5.05
C VAL A 290 -16.81 7.31 -3.82
N ILE A 291 -16.36 8.41 -3.19
CA ILE A 291 -15.52 8.38 -1.99
C ILE A 291 -16.28 7.72 -0.83
N ALA A 292 -17.55 8.06 -0.61
CA ALA A 292 -18.37 7.46 0.44
C ALA A 292 -18.52 5.95 0.24
N CYS A 293 -18.81 5.50 -0.98
CA CYS A 293 -18.91 4.08 -1.31
C CYS A 293 -17.58 3.35 -1.10
N ALA A 294 -16.46 3.94 -1.55
CA ALA A 294 -15.14 3.37 -1.36
C ALA A 294 -14.77 3.29 0.13
N ALA A 295 -15.06 4.33 0.92
CA ALA A 295 -14.84 4.35 2.36
C ALA A 295 -15.63 3.23 3.06
N LEU A 296 -16.91 3.09 2.75
CA LEU A 296 -17.78 2.06 3.33
C LEU A 296 -17.34 0.66 2.92
N ALA A 297 -16.92 0.44 1.67
CA ALA A 297 -16.36 -0.82 1.22
C ALA A 297 -15.10 -1.18 2.02
N VAL A 298 -14.11 -0.30 2.08
CA VAL A 298 -12.86 -0.59 2.81
C VAL A 298 -13.14 -0.81 4.30
N ARG A 299 -14.04 -0.04 4.93
CA ARG A 299 -14.46 -0.26 6.32
C ARG A 299 -15.12 -1.62 6.54
N ALA A 300 -16.03 -2.04 5.65
CA ALA A 300 -16.70 -3.33 5.74
C ALA A 300 -15.73 -4.52 5.63
N ARG A 301 -14.71 -4.42 4.77
CA ARG A 301 -13.63 -5.42 4.68
C ARG A 301 -12.87 -5.52 6.01
N LEU A 302 -12.45 -4.38 6.56
CA LEU A 302 -11.64 -4.33 7.79
C LEU A 302 -12.38 -4.90 9.00
N ALA A 303 -13.67 -4.57 9.16
CA ALA A 303 -14.51 -5.14 10.21
C ALA A 303 -14.59 -6.67 10.10
N SER A 304 -14.71 -7.21 8.88
CA SER A 304 -14.76 -8.66 8.64
C SER A 304 -13.47 -9.38 9.05
N VAL A 305 -12.31 -8.73 8.88
CA VAL A 305 -11.00 -9.26 9.28
C VAL A 305 -10.85 -9.25 10.81
N MET A 306 -11.24 -8.15 11.46
CA MET A 306 -11.14 -8.00 12.93
C MET A 306 -12.03 -9.01 13.68
N LEU A 307 -13.25 -9.24 13.20
CA LEU A 307 -14.17 -10.22 13.80
C LEU A 307 -13.61 -11.65 13.75
N ARG A 308 -12.79 -11.99 12.75
CA ARG A 308 -12.15 -13.31 12.64
C ARG A 308 -10.87 -13.44 13.46
N ALA A 309 -10.19 -12.32 13.72
CA ALA A 309 -8.96 -12.30 14.50
C ALA A 309 -9.22 -12.27 16.02
N SER A 310 -10.46 -12.02 16.45
CA SER A 310 -10.83 -12.12 17.86
C SER A 310 -10.73 -13.59 18.30
N PRO A 311 -9.96 -13.91 19.34
CA PRO A 311 -9.88 -15.28 19.83
C PRO A 311 -11.27 -15.70 20.28
N VAL A 312 -11.74 -16.83 19.73
CA VAL A 312 -12.91 -17.52 20.28
C VAL A 312 -12.61 -17.78 21.75
N ASN A 313 -13.36 -17.14 22.66
CA ASN A 313 -13.28 -17.40 24.09
C ASN A 313 -13.64 -18.87 24.33
N PRO A 314 -12.80 -19.67 25.01
CA PRO A 314 -13.05 -21.10 25.26
C PRO A 314 -14.05 -21.29 26.39
N GLU A 315 -15.29 -20.83 26.23
CA GLU A 315 -16.40 -21.32 27.06
C GLU A 315 -16.96 -22.60 26.44
N GLY A 316 -16.23 -23.69 26.66
CA GLY A 316 -16.52 -25.00 26.10
C GLY A 316 -16.08 -26.15 27.01
N ARG A 317 -16.54 -26.13 28.27
CA ARG A 317 -16.62 -27.27 29.21
C ARG A 317 -15.33 -28.08 29.44
N TYR A 318 -14.65 -27.81 30.55
CA TYR A 318 -13.99 -28.89 31.29
C TYR A 318 -15.06 -29.89 31.75
N PRO A 319 -14.93 -31.22 31.48
CA PRO A 319 -15.79 -32.19 32.14
C PRO A 319 -15.44 -32.18 33.62
N ALA A 320 -16.44 -31.89 34.45
CA ALA A 320 -16.33 -31.94 35.90
C ALA A 320 -15.84 -33.34 36.32
N ARG A 321 -14.66 -33.40 36.96
CA ARG A 321 -14.24 -34.58 37.72
C ARG A 321 -15.28 -34.83 38.81
N ARG A 322 -16.17 -35.81 38.61
CA ARG A 322 -16.88 -36.45 39.72
C ARG A 322 -15.91 -37.40 40.41
N GLY A 323 -15.84 -37.31 41.73
CA GLY A 323 -15.37 -38.39 42.60
C GLY A 323 -14.02 -38.17 43.26
N ALA A 324 -14.00 -37.36 44.31
CA ALA A 324 -13.13 -37.61 45.45
C ALA A 324 -13.98 -37.34 46.71
N GLY A 325 -14.39 -38.43 47.37
CA GLY A 325 -15.11 -38.36 48.64
C GLY A 325 -14.20 -37.89 49.78
N PRO A 326 -14.76 -37.40 50.89
CA PRO A 326 -13.99 -36.89 52.01
C PRO A 326 -13.55 -38.04 52.92
N LEU A 327 -12.25 -38.14 53.19
CA LEU A 327 -11.72 -38.93 54.30
C LEU A 327 -11.40 -37.99 55.47
N HIS A 328 -12.12 -38.20 56.57
CA HIS A 328 -11.95 -37.59 57.88
C HIS A 328 -10.92 -38.35 58.73
N ALA A 329 -10.42 -37.64 59.76
CA ALA A 329 -9.77 -38.10 61.01
C ALA A 329 -8.29 -38.54 60.87
N THR A 330 -7.34 -38.18 61.74
CA THR A 330 -7.31 -37.63 63.12
C THR A 330 -5.84 -37.22 63.45
N PRO A 331 -5.56 -36.38 64.47
CA PRO A 331 -4.19 -36.01 64.88
C PRO A 331 -3.74 -36.70 66.19
N VAL A 332 -2.49 -37.21 66.27
CA VAL A 332 -1.83 -37.59 67.54
C VAL A 332 -0.30 -37.40 67.46
N PHE A 333 0.23 -36.66 68.46
CA PHE A 333 1.56 -36.65 69.16
C PHE A 333 2.75 -37.45 68.58
N SER A 334 4.05 -37.09 68.70
CA SER A 334 4.88 -36.41 69.73
C SER A 334 6.32 -36.20 69.18
N GLY A 335 7.07 -35.19 69.64
CA GLY A 335 8.52 -34.97 69.31
C GLY A 335 9.50 -35.90 70.06
N PRO A 336 10.79 -35.55 70.32
CA PRO A 336 11.60 -34.38 69.89
C PRO A 336 13.04 -34.77 69.41
N SER A 337 13.98 -33.80 69.36
CA SER A 337 15.47 -33.88 69.23
C SER A 337 16.03 -33.88 67.78
N ALA A 338 17.13 -33.21 67.40
CA ALA A 338 18.14 -32.34 68.03
C ALA A 338 18.87 -31.53 66.92
N LEU A 339 19.35 -30.32 67.25
CA LEU A 339 20.49 -29.61 66.61
C LEU A 339 21.82 -30.20 67.19
N PRO A 340 23.08 -29.91 66.72
CA PRO A 340 23.52 -28.73 65.95
C PRO A 340 24.73 -28.91 64.95
N ALA A 341 25.03 -27.81 64.24
CA ALA A 341 26.36 -27.21 63.95
C ALA A 341 27.47 -27.85 63.07
N ASN A 342 28.08 -26.92 62.29
CA ASN A 342 29.52 -26.76 61.95
C ASN A 342 30.14 -27.75 60.92
N THR A 343 31.10 -27.43 60.04
CA THR A 343 32.12 -26.36 59.94
C THR A 343 32.79 -26.41 58.55
N SER A 344 33.40 -25.28 58.12
CA SER A 344 34.63 -25.10 57.28
C SER A 344 34.96 -26.07 56.12
N THR A 345 35.34 -25.62 54.92
CA THR A 345 36.61 -24.92 54.56
C THR A 345 36.47 -24.27 53.15
N ARG A 346 36.81 -22.99 52.87
CA ARG A 346 38.16 -22.38 52.64
C ARG A 346 38.96 -23.14 51.54
N ILE A 347 39.39 -22.59 50.38
CA ILE A 347 40.29 -21.45 50.08
C ILE A 347 40.35 -21.23 48.53
N SER A 348 40.47 -19.96 48.10
CA SER A 348 40.74 -19.42 46.74
C SER A 348 42.23 -19.58 46.30
N PRO A 349 42.86 -18.79 45.39
CA PRO A 349 42.55 -18.25 44.04
C PRO A 349 43.67 -18.56 42.97
N HIS A 350 43.48 -18.11 41.70
CA HIS A 350 44.40 -17.59 40.61
C HIS A 350 45.95 -17.85 40.61
N PRO A 351 46.77 -17.60 39.53
CA PRO A 351 46.61 -16.67 38.38
C PRO A 351 47.19 -17.08 36.97
N ASP A 352 47.00 -16.15 36.00
CA ASP A 352 47.85 -15.71 34.87
C ASP A 352 48.09 -16.46 33.52
N SER A 353 48.11 -15.60 32.48
CA SER A 353 48.24 -15.67 31.00
C SER A 353 49.68 -15.94 30.45
N PRO A 354 50.12 -15.62 29.19
CA PRO A 354 49.49 -15.31 27.87
C PRO A 354 50.18 -16.01 26.63
N ASP A 355 49.72 -15.62 25.42
CA ASP A 355 50.40 -15.50 24.10
C ASP A 355 50.70 -16.69 23.13
N ARG A 356 50.16 -16.50 21.89
CA ARG A 356 50.66 -16.68 20.49
C ARG A 356 51.59 -17.85 20.08
N PRO A 357 51.49 -18.31 18.81
CA PRO A 357 52.12 -17.60 17.66
C PRO A 357 51.16 -16.89 16.71
#